data_AF-A0AA95JME9-F1
#
_entry.id   AF-A0AA95JME9-F1
#
_cell.length_a   1.000
_cell.length_b   1.000
_cell.length_c   1.000
_cell.angle_alpha   90.00
_cell.angle_beta   90.00
_cell.angle_gamma   90.00
#
_symmetry.space_group_name_H-M   'P 1'
#
loop_
_entity.id
_entity.type
_entity.pdbx_description
1 polymer ?
#
loop_
_entity_poly.entity_id
_entity_poly.type
_entity_poly.pdbx_seq_one_letter_code
_entity_poly.pdbx_strand_id
1 'polypeptide(L)'
;MKNDIYEYLKFRLDDEHNDFEFEIISVPPYEFIENNLSLVPYEYFGEINEVLGLKVKQVLLYFNADRLMRVELKYKENKVENLKNRLTELLVYFPNSITLKLFYHDEENVTTLMYQKRVLNKFYDFGVTKNVK
;
A
#
# COMPACT_ATOMS: atom_id res chain seq x y z
N MET A 1 -14.77 -14.80 -1.76
CA MET A 1 -16.02 -14.03 -1.69
C MET A 1 -16.10 -13.21 -2.97
N LYS A 2 -17.28 -13.04 -3.59
CA LYS A 2 -17.38 -12.17 -4.77
C LYS A 2 -16.94 -10.74 -4.38
N ASN A 3 -16.03 -10.14 -5.14
CA ASN A 3 -15.57 -8.75 -5.06
C ASN A 3 -14.63 -8.43 -3.88
N ASP A 4 -13.55 -9.21 -3.72
CA ASP A 4 -12.44 -8.87 -2.81
C ASP A 4 -11.57 -7.77 -3.44
N ILE A 5 -11.25 -6.71 -2.70
CA ILE A 5 -10.37 -5.62 -3.15
C ILE A 5 -8.99 -6.14 -3.62
N TYR A 6 -8.54 -7.28 -3.07
CA TYR A 6 -7.27 -7.89 -3.47
C TYR A 6 -7.27 -8.44 -4.90
N GLU A 7 -8.43 -8.71 -5.49
CA GLU A 7 -8.55 -9.03 -6.93
C GLU A 7 -8.09 -7.85 -7.80
N TYR A 8 -8.17 -6.63 -7.26
CA TYR A 8 -7.81 -5.39 -7.96
C TYR A 8 -6.46 -4.80 -7.53
N LEU A 9 -5.99 -5.12 -6.31
CA LEU A 9 -4.72 -4.61 -5.76
C LEU A 9 -3.52 -5.57 -5.95
N LYS A 10 -3.78 -6.79 -6.42
CA LYS A 10 -2.81 -7.86 -6.75
C LYS A 10 -2.07 -8.50 -5.57
N PHE A 11 -1.67 -7.74 -4.55
CA PHE A 11 -1.01 -8.29 -3.35
C PHE A 11 -1.96 -8.29 -2.16
N ARG A 12 -1.96 -9.38 -1.40
CA ARG A 12 -2.78 -9.50 -0.20
C ARG A 12 -1.93 -9.31 1.04
N LEU A 13 -2.45 -8.52 1.99
CA LEU A 13 -1.80 -8.42 3.30
C LEU A 13 -1.88 -9.78 3.98
N ASP A 14 -0.85 -10.14 4.76
CA ASP A 14 -0.61 -11.49 5.31
C ASP A 14 -0.05 -12.55 4.35
N ASP A 15 0.13 -12.24 3.06
CA ASP A 15 0.89 -13.10 2.15
C ASP A 15 2.31 -13.33 2.70
N GLU A 16 2.86 -14.51 2.43
CA GLU A 16 4.14 -14.94 2.99
C GLU A 16 5.29 -14.39 2.16
N HIS A 17 6.39 -14.02 2.81
CA HIS A 17 7.59 -13.58 2.11
C HIS A 17 8.06 -14.58 1.04
N ASN A 18 7.95 -15.88 1.33
CA ASN A 18 8.33 -16.96 0.42
C ASN A 18 7.52 -16.98 -0.88
N ASP A 19 6.32 -16.40 -0.89
CA ASP A 19 5.50 -16.28 -2.11
C ASP A 19 6.16 -15.36 -3.16
N PHE A 20 7.13 -14.54 -2.73
CA PHE A 20 7.76 -13.50 -3.56
C PHE A 20 9.29 -13.65 -3.68
N GLU A 21 9.90 -14.69 -3.10
CA GLU A 21 11.36 -14.82 -2.90
C GLU A 21 12.20 -14.51 -4.16
N PHE A 22 11.72 -14.91 -5.33
CA PHE A 22 12.43 -14.73 -6.62
C PHE A 22 12.06 -13.45 -7.37
N GLU A 23 11.14 -12.65 -6.85
CA GLU A 23 10.57 -11.47 -7.50
C GLU A 23 10.78 -10.19 -6.69
N ILE A 24 11.55 -10.25 -5.60
CA ILE A 24 11.81 -9.13 -4.71
C ILE A 24 13.29 -8.89 -4.46
N ILE A 25 13.65 -7.63 -4.28
CA ILE A 25 15.00 -7.21 -3.89
C ILE A 25 14.92 -6.28 -2.69
N SER A 26 15.73 -6.51 -1.66
CA SER A 26 15.75 -5.65 -0.47
C SER A 26 16.23 -4.25 -0.83
N VAL A 27 15.58 -3.22 -0.28
CA VAL A 27 15.92 -1.81 -0.52
C VAL A 27 16.21 -1.07 0.79
N PRO A 28 17.03 -0.01 0.80
CA PRO A 28 17.18 0.85 1.97
C PRO A 28 15.83 1.45 2.44
N PRO A 29 15.58 1.59 3.75
CA PRO A 29 16.53 1.42 4.87
C PRO A 29 16.84 -0.02 5.33
N TYR A 30 16.54 -1.07 4.55
CA TYR A 30 16.72 -2.51 4.83
C TYR A 30 15.94 -3.03 6.05
N GLU A 31 15.79 -2.24 7.11
CA GLU A 31 14.93 -2.50 8.25
C GLU A 31 14.61 -1.17 8.95
N PHE A 32 13.37 -0.99 9.41
CA PHE A 32 13.00 0.14 10.26
C PHE A 32 11.86 -0.22 11.22
N ILE A 33 11.81 0.45 12.36
CA ILE A 33 10.76 0.22 13.37
C ILE A 33 9.61 1.20 13.17
N GLU A 34 8.41 0.67 13.01
CA GLU A 34 7.16 1.44 12.97
C GLU A 34 6.11 0.76 13.86
N ASN A 35 5.55 1.51 14.82
CA ASN A 35 4.55 0.99 15.76
C ASN A 35 4.98 -0.29 16.49
N ASN A 36 6.24 -0.35 16.92
CA ASN A 36 6.88 -1.51 17.56
C ASN A 36 6.97 -2.76 16.67
N LEU A 37 6.76 -2.62 15.36
CA LEU A 37 6.96 -3.67 14.37
C LEU A 37 8.23 -3.36 13.58
N SER A 38 9.06 -4.36 13.38
CA SER A 38 10.22 -4.25 12.49
C SER A 38 9.76 -4.51 11.05
N LEU A 39 9.90 -3.51 10.19
CA LEU A 39 9.52 -3.59 8.78
C LEU A 39 10.77 -3.68 7.90
N VAL A 40 10.79 -4.70 7.05
CA VAL A 40 11.83 -4.94 6.06
C VAL A 40 11.24 -4.61 4.69
N PRO A 41 11.74 -3.56 4.00
CA PRO A 41 11.22 -3.14 2.71
C PRO A 41 11.93 -3.86 1.55
N TYR A 42 11.14 -4.21 0.55
CA TYR A 42 11.58 -4.81 -0.69
C TYR A 42 10.93 -4.13 -1.88
N GLU A 43 11.65 -4.05 -2.98
CA GLU A 43 11.09 -3.69 -4.28
C GLU A 43 10.72 -4.96 -5.04
N TYR A 44 9.49 -5.01 -5.53
CA TYR A 44 9.01 -6.10 -6.36
C TYR A 44 9.29 -5.81 -7.85
N PHE A 45 9.94 -6.76 -8.52
CA PHE A 45 10.34 -6.67 -9.93
C PHE A 45 9.75 -7.76 -10.83
N GLY A 46 8.85 -8.60 -10.31
CA GLY A 46 8.09 -9.55 -11.12
C GLY A 46 7.10 -8.87 -12.09
N GLU A 47 6.30 -9.67 -12.79
CA GLU A 47 5.43 -9.16 -13.85
C GLU A 47 4.24 -8.33 -13.31
N ILE A 48 4.37 -7.00 -13.29
CA ILE A 48 3.25 -6.09 -13.03
C ILE A 48 3.13 -5.08 -14.15
N ASN A 49 2.19 -5.35 -15.05
CA ASN A 49 1.86 -4.41 -16.12
C ASN A 49 0.98 -3.27 -15.60
N GLU A 50 -0.11 -3.61 -14.90
CA GLU A 50 -1.11 -2.63 -14.46
C GLU A 50 -1.77 -3.05 -13.14
N VAL A 51 -2.12 -2.06 -12.32
CA VAL A 51 -2.99 -2.21 -11.14
C VAL A 51 -4.05 -1.13 -11.22
N LEU A 52 -5.32 -1.50 -10.97
CA LEU A 52 -6.48 -0.62 -11.20
C LEU A 52 -6.53 -0.05 -12.62
N GLY A 53 -6.04 -0.78 -13.63
CA GLY A 53 -5.99 -0.33 -15.03
C GLY A 53 -5.06 0.86 -15.27
N LEU A 54 -4.04 1.02 -14.42
CA LEU A 54 -2.98 2.03 -14.56
C LEU A 54 -1.61 1.36 -14.49
N LYS A 55 -0.69 1.80 -15.34
CA LYS A 55 0.69 1.32 -15.34
C LYS A 55 1.41 1.69 -14.05
N VAL A 56 1.88 0.68 -13.34
CA VAL A 56 2.66 0.87 -12.10
C VAL A 56 4.12 1.14 -12.46
N LYS A 57 4.73 2.14 -11.82
CA LYS A 57 6.14 2.48 -11.96
C LYS A 57 7.01 1.61 -11.07
N GLN A 58 6.59 1.43 -9.83
CA GLN A 58 7.34 0.75 -8.77
C GLN A 58 6.36 0.19 -7.75
N VAL A 59 6.70 -0.98 -7.20
CA VAL A 59 5.97 -1.60 -6.10
C VAL A 59 6.93 -1.84 -4.95
N LEU A 60 6.57 -1.36 -3.76
CA LEU A 60 7.29 -1.65 -2.53
C LEU A 60 6.44 -2.51 -1.61
N LEU A 61 7.05 -3.57 -1.10
CA LEU A 61 6.46 -4.53 -0.17
C LEU A 61 7.18 -4.43 1.16
N TYR A 62 6.43 -4.35 2.26
CA TYR A 62 6.98 -4.19 3.60
C TYR A 62 6.53 -5.35 4.47
N PHE A 63 7.50 -6.17 4.87
CA PHE A 63 7.26 -7.37 5.67
C PHE A 63 7.59 -7.12 7.14
N ASN A 64 6.80 -7.71 8.03
CA ASN A 64 7.18 -7.90 9.43
C ASN A 64 7.35 -9.41 9.65
N ALA A 65 8.56 -9.83 10.04
CA ALA A 65 8.96 -11.23 9.90
C ALA A 65 8.64 -11.70 8.48
N ASP A 66 7.83 -12.75 8.33
CA ASP A 66 7.49 -13.32 7.02
C ASP A 66 6.13 -12.87 6.48
N ARG A 67 5.48 -11.87 7.10
CA ARG A 67 4.11 -11.46 6.72
C ARG A 67 4.08 -10.09 6.07
N LEU A 68 3.40 -9.98 4.94
CA LEU A 68 3.21 -8.70 4.24
C LEU A 68 2.29 -7.77 5.03
N MET A 69 2.80 -6.59 5.41
CA MET A 69 2.11 -5.64 6.29
C MET A 69 1.68 -4.35 5.58
N ARG A 70 2.43 -3.92 4.57
CA ARG A 70 2.16 -2.72 3.76
C ARG A 70 2.62 -2.96 2.33
N VAL A 71 1.87 -2.37 1.41
CA VAL A 71 2.21 -2.27 -0.02
C VAL A 71 2.10 -0.83 -0.45
N GLU A 72 3.08 -0.36 -1.22
CA GLU A 72 3.03 0.92 -1.92
C GLU A 72 3.08 0.68 -3.43
N LEU A 73 2.05 1.15 -4.13
CA LEU A 73 1.99 1.17 -5.59
C LEU A 73 2.27 2.60 -6.05
N LYS A 74 3.37 2.80 -6.77
CA LYS A 74 3.79 4.10 -7.25
C LYS A 74 3.44 4.26 -8.73
N TYR A 75 2.84 5.38 -9.08
CA TYR A 75 2.45 5.76 -10.43
C TYR A 75 3.17 7.05 -10.81
N LYS A 76 3.54 7.20 -12.09
CA LYS A 76 4.05 8.48 -12.60
C LYS A 76 2.91 9.51 -12.64
N GLU A 77 3.26 10.76 -12.38
CA GLU A 77 2.35 11.92 -12.42
C GLU A 77 1.27 11.89 -11.33
N ASN A 78 0.50 12.96 -11.27
CA ASN A 78 -0.66 13.05 -10.40
C ASN A 78 -1.81 12.19 -10.97
N LYS A 79 -2.12 11.08 -10.29
CA LYS A 79 -3.21 10.15 -10.61
C LYS A 79 -4.24 10.07 -9.49
N VAL A 80 -4.18 10.97 -8.49
CA VAL A 80 -5.01 10.89 -7.28
C VAL A 80 -6.50 10.83 -7.62
N GLU A 81 -7.00 11.75 -8.44
CA GLU A 81 -8.43 11.79 -8.76
C GLU A 81 -8.86 10.59 -9.61
N ASN A 82 -8.00 10.15 -10.53
CA ASN A 82 -8.25 8.96 -11.34
C ASN A 82 -8.38 7.70 -10.48
N LEU A 83 -7.46 7.52 -9.53
CA LEU A 83 -7.47 6.39 -8.59
C LEU A 83 -8.67 6.44 -7.64
N LYS A 84 -9.06 7.62 -7.13
CA LYS A 84 -10.28 7.78 -6.31
C LYS A 84 -11.54 7.36 -7.07
N ASN A 85 -11.70 7.82 -8.31
CA ASN A 85 -12.86 7.48 -9.13
C ASN A 85 -12.93 5.98 -9.36
N ARG A 86 -11.81 5.37 -9.78
CA ARG A 86 -11.74 3.91 -9.98
C ARG A 86 -12.07 3.13 -8.71
N LEU A 87 -11.49 3.49 -7.57
CA LEU A 87 -11.77 2.84 -6.28
C LEU A 87 -13.24 2.98 -5.86
N THR A 88 -13.89 4.09 -6.21
CA THR A 88 -15.32 4.33 -5.92
C THR A 88 -16.24 3.56 -6.85
N GLU A 89 -15.82 3.35 -8.11
CA GLU A 89 -16.53 2.52 -9.09
C GLU A 89 -16.45 1.02 -8.77
N LEU A 90 -15.41 0.59 -8.04
CA LEU A 90 -15.30 -0.77 -7.56
C LEU A 90 -16.41 -1.04 -6.51
N LEU A 91 -17.40 -1.84 -6.89
CA LEU A 91 -18.41 -2.40 -5.98
C LEU A 91 -17.80 -3.52 -5.10
N VAL A 92 -16.71 -3.19 -4.39
CA VAL A 92 -15.88 -4.13 -3.61
C VAL A 92 -16.01 -3.87 -2.12
N TYR A 93 -15.84 -4.93 -1.34
CA TYR A 93 -15.80 -4.82 0.10
C TYR A 93 -14.37 -4.51 0.57
N PHE A 94 -14.21 -3.45 1.35
CA PHE A 94 -12.96 -3.15 2.04
C PHE A 94 -12.97 -3.85 3.41
N PRO A 95 -12.05 -4.79 3.68
CA PRO A 95 -11.91 -5.36 5.01
C PRO A 95 -11.56 -4.27 6.03
N ASN A 96 -12.23 -4.29 7.19
CA ASN A 96 -11.99 -3.34 8.30
C ASN A 96 -10.55 -3.35 8.85
N SER A 97 -9.75 -4.36 8.46
CA SER A 97 -8.34 -4.53 8.81
C SER A 97 -7.38 -3.73 7.92
N ILE A 98 -7.85 -3.21 6.78
CA ILE A 98 -7.03 -2.47 5.82
C ILE A 98 -7.19 -0.97 6.01
N THR A 99 -6.08 -0.24 5.96
CA THR A 99 -6.06 1.20 5.78
C THR A 99 -5.51 1.51 4.39
N LEU A 100 -6.28 2.23 3.58
CA LEU A 100 -5.87 2.72 2.27
C LEU A 100 -5.54 4.21 2.35
N LYS A 101 -4.39 4.62 1.81
CA LYS A 101 -3.96 6.02 1.73
C LYS A 101 -3.53 6.32 0.30
N LEU A 102 -3.86 7.52 -0.15
CA LEU A 102 -3.55 7.99 -1.49
C LEU A 102 -3.01 9.41 -1.41
N PHE A 103 -1.82 9.64 -1.95
CA PHE A 103 -1.12 10.92 -1.88
C PHE A 103 -0.24 11.11 -3.12
N TYR A 104 -0.02 12.38 -3.47
CA TYR A 104 0.84 12.80 -4.57
C TYR A 104 2.06 13.50 -4.01
N HIS A 105 3.24 13.12 -4.50
CA HIS A 105 4.52 13.73 -4.17
C HIS A 105 4.93 14.67 -5.31
N ASP A 106 4.76 15.97 -5.11
CA ASP A 106 5.06 16.99 -6.12
C ASP A 106 6.53 16.94 -6.58
N GLU A 107 7.46 16.77 -5.63
CA GLU A 107 8.91 16.77 -5.87
C GLU A 107 9.35 15.62 -6.79
N GLU A 108 8.80 14.42 -6.57
CA GLU A 108 9.13 13.22 -7.34
C GLU A 108 8.25 13.03 -8.57
N ASN A 109 7.18 13.84 -8.70
CA ASN A 109 6.12 13.69 -9.68
C ASN A 109 5.54 12.25 -9.69
N VAL A 110 5.22 11.74 -8.49
CA VAL A 110 4.75 10.37 -8.25
C VAL A 110 3.50 10.36 -7.40
N THR A 111 2.50 9.57 -7.78
CA THR A 111 1.34 9.24 -6.93
C THR A 111 1.58 7.89 -6.26
N THR A 112 1.35 7.82 -4.95
CA THR A 112 1.46 6.58 -4.17
C THR A 112 0.08 6.16 -3.69
N LEU A 113 -0.36 4.97 -4.13
CA LEU A 113 -1.47 4.23 -3.52
C LEU A 113 -0.89 3.24 -2.53
N MET A 114 -1.08 3.51 -1.25
CA MET A 114 -0.62 2.64 -0.17
C MET A 114 -1.80 1.92 0.47
N TYR A 115 -1.65 0.63 0.74
CA TYR A 115 -2.54 -0.10 1.62
C TYR A 115 -1.75 -0.89 2.64
N GLN A 116 -2.24 -0.92 3.87
CA GLN A 116 -1.52 -1.47 5.00
C GLN A 116 -2.45 -2.02 6.07
N LYS A 117 -1.92 -2.86 6.95
CA LYS A 117 -2.63 -3.29 8.14
C LYS A 117 -2.92 -2.10 9.05
N ARG A 118 -4.10 -2.13 9.68
CA ARG A 118 -4.54 -1.10 10.63
C ARG A 118 -3.55 -0.85 11.77
N VAL A 119 -2.79 -1.85 12.22
CA VAL A 119 -1.76 -1.70 13.26
C VAL A 119 -0.64 -0.73 12.86
N LEU A 120 -0.36 -0.60 11.56
CA LEU A 120 0.60 0.38 11.03
C LEU A 120 -0.01 1.78 10.88
N ASN A 121 -1.31 1.94 11.13
CA ASN A 121 -1.93 3.26 11.08
C ASN A 121 -1.70 3.99 12.40
N LYS A 122 -0.56 4.70 12.49
CA LYS A 122 -0.43 5.76 13.49
C LYS A 122 -1.45 6.84 13.15
N PHE A 123 -2.42 7.06 14.04
CA PHE A 123 -3.07 8.36 14.11
C PHE A 123 -1.95 9.36 14.43
N TYR A 124 -1.44 10.04 13.40
CA TYR A 124 -1.11 11.44 13.62
C TYR A 124 -2.46 12.10 13.85
N ASP A 125 -2.87 12.14 15.12
CA ASP A 125 -3.91 13.06 15.56
C ASP A 125 -3.32 14.45 15.32
N PHE A 126 -3.50 14.97 14.10
CA PHE A 126 -3.23 16.37 13.80
C PHE A 126 -4.30 17.20 14.51
N GLY A 127 -4.19 17.25 15.84
CA GLY A 127 -4.86 18.21 16.71
C GLY A 127 -6.27 18.63 16.28
N VAL A 128 -7.16 17.69 15.94
CA VAL A 128 -8.59 18.01 15.99
C VAL A 128 -8.95 17.90 17.46
N THR A 129 -8.68 18.97 18.20
CA THR A 129 -9.39 19.25 19.44
C THR A 129 -10.87 19.15 19.09
N LYS A 130 -11.50 18.04 19.51
CA LYS A 130 -12.93 18.01 19.68
C LYS A 130 -13.22 19.08 20.73
N ASN A 131 -13.56 20.29 20.28
CA ASN A 131 -14.34 21.20 21.08
C ASN A 131 -15.68 20.52 21.31
N VAL A 132 -15.74 19.72 22.38
CA VAL A 132 -16.99 19.29 22.98
C VAL A 132 -17.52 20.52 23.70
N LYS A 133 -18.62 21.06 23.18
CA LYS A 133 -19.48 21.98 23.94
C LYS A 133 -20.19 21.22 25.05
#